data_AF-A0A946FN11-F1
#
_entry.id   AF-A0A946FN11-F1
#
_cell.length_a   1.000
_cell.length_b   1.000
_cell.length_c   1.000
_cell.angle_alpha   90.00
_cell.angle_beta   90.00
_cell.angle_gamma   90.00
#
_symmetry.space_group_name_H-M   'P 1'
#
loop_
_entity.id
_entity.type
_entity.pdbx_description
1 polymer ?
#
loop_
_entity_poly.entity_id
_entity_poly.type
_entity_poly.pdbx_seq_one_letter_code
_entity_poly.pdbx_strand_id
1 'polypeptide(L)'
;MPKRTDLKSIMIIGAGPIVIGQACEFDYSGAQACKALREEGYRVILVNSNPATIMTDPEFADATYIEPITPEMVEKIIAKEK
;
A
#
# COMPACT_ATOMS: atom_id res chain seq x y z
N MET A 1 14.63 -0.86 -18.03
CA MET A 1 13.58 -1.63 -18.70
C MET A 1 12.31 -0.80 -18.69
N PRO A 2 11.48 -0.83 -19.74
CA PRO A 2 10.22 -0.07 -19.75
C PRO A 2 9.21 -0.62 -18.74
N LYS A 3 8.20 0.19 -18.42
CA LYS A 3 7.03 -0.18 -17.60
C LYS A 3 6.38 -1.47 -18.13
N ARG A 4 5.94 -2.36 -17.24
CA ARG A 4 5.14 -3.55 -17.60
C ARG A 4 3.73 -3.16 -18.03
N THR A 5 3.22 -3.79 -19.08
CA THR A 5 1.90 -3.50 -19.67
C THR A 5 0.84 -4.54 -19.29
N ASP A 6 1.25 -5.66 -18.73
CA ASP A 6 0.38 -6.75 -18.30
C ASP A 6 -0.16 -6.56 -16.87
N LEU A 7 0.44 -5.65 -16.09
CA LEU A 7 -0.03 -5.25 -14.77
C LEU A 7 -0.82 -3.94 -14.85
N LYS A 8 -2.00 -3.90 -14.22
CA LYS A 8 -2.84 -2.70 -14.11
C LYS A 8 -3.00 -2.22 -12.68
N SER A 9 -3.16 -3.16 -11.75
CA SER A 9 -3.29 -2.92 -10.33
C SER A 9 -2.13 -3.54 -9.56
N ILE A 10 -1.66 -2.84 -8.53
CA ILE A 10 -0.60 -3.30 -7.64
C ILE A 10 -1.06 -3.08 -6.20
N MET A 11 -0.95 -4.11 -5.38
CA MET A 11 -1.16 -4.00 -3.94
C MET A 11 0.17 -3.78 -3.23
N ILE A 12 0.25 -2.72 -2.43
CA ILE A 12 1.32 -2.45 -1.48
C ILE A 12 0.86 -2.94 -0.10
N ILE A 13 1.72 -3.68 0.59
CA ILE A 13 1.53 -4.10 1.98
C ILE A 13 2.38 -3.20 2.86
N GLY A 14 1.74 -2.40 3.72
CA GLY A 14 2.42 -1.57 4.71
C GLY A 14 3.05 -2.40 5.83
N ALA A 15 3.79 -1.72 6.70
CA ALA A 15 4.49 -2.38 7.81
C ALA A 15 3.62 -2.60 9.07
N GLY A 16 2.49 -1.88 9.19
CA GLY A 16 1.65 -1.91 10.38
C GLY A 16 2.11 -0.92 11.46
N PRO A 17 1.78 -1.17 12.74
CA PRO A 17 2.10 -0.26 13.83
C PRO A 17 3.62 -0.13 14.03
N ILE A 18 4.06 1.04 14.48
CA ILE A 18 5.47 1.30 14.81
C ILE A 18 5.88 0.47 16.02
N VAL A 19 7.01 -0.24 15.89
CA VAL A 19 7.67 -0.99 16.96
C VAL A 19 9.18 -0.77 16.94
N ILE A 20 9.87 -1.10 18.03
CA ILE A 20 11.34 -1.06 18.05
C ILE A 20 11.88 -2.01 16.97
N GLY A 21 12.69 -1.47 16.06
CA GLY A 21 13.26 -2.21 14.93
C GLY A 21 12.40 -2.19 13.65
N GLN A 22 11.19 -1.61 13.70
CA GLN A 22 10.34 -1.40 12.53
C GLN A 22 9.49 -0.14 12.71
N ALA A 23 9.96 1.00 12.22
CA ALA A 23 9.39 2.31 12.53
C ALA A 23 9.04 3.14 11.28
N CYS A 24 9.20 4.45 11.38
CA CYS A 24 8.72 5.44 10.41
C CYS A 24 9.35 5.31 9.02
N GLU A 25 10.48 4.60 8.90
CA GLU A 25 11.14 4.33 7.63
C GLU A 25 10.20 3.64 6.62
N PHE A 26 9.23 2.85 7.10
CA PHE A 26 8.27 2.17 6.24
C PHE A 26 7.11 3.04 5.79
N ASP A 27 6.72 4.06 6.56
CA ASP A 27 5.79 5.08 6.06
C ASP A 27 6.46 5.89 4.95
N TYR A 28 7.70 6.31 5.18
CA TYR A 28 8.50 7.01 4.16
C TYR A 28 8.66 6.19 2.87
N SER A 29 9.11 4.94 2.97
CA SER A 29 9.26 4.06 1.81
C SER A 29 7.93 3.72 1.16
N GLY A 30 6.89 3.47 1.95
CA GLY A 30 5.54 3.16 1.47
C GLY A 30 4.90 4.31 0.71
N ALA A 31 5.01 5.54 1.22
CA ALA A 31 4.53 6.74 0.54
C ALA A 31 5.27 7.00 -0.78
N GLN A 32 6.60 6.80 -0.81
CA GLN A 32 7.37 6.87 -2.04
C GLN A 32 6.96 5.81 -3.07
N ALA A 33 6.72 4.57 -2.63
CA ALA A 33 6.26 3.50 -3.50
C ALA A 33 4.87 3.82 -4.10
N CYS A 34 3.94 4.30 -3.27
CA CYS A 34 2.61 4.71 -3.72
C CYS A 34 2.71 5.82 -4.78
N LYS A 35 3.52 6.86 -4.50
CA LYS A 35 3.76 7.97 -5.43
C LYS A 35 4.34 7.48 -6.76
N ALA A 36 5.43 6.71 -6.71
CA ALA A 36 6.11 6.23 -7.92
C ALA A 36 5.20 5.37 -8.80
N LEU A 37 4.41 4.46 -8.22
CA LEU A 37 3.50 3.61 -8.99
C LEU A 37 2.34 4.41 -9.59
N ARG A 38 1.82 5.43 -8.88
CA ARG A 38 0.77 6.32 -9.40
C ARG A 38 1.28 7.21 -10.53
N GLU A 39 2.49 7.76 -10.41
CA GLU A 39 3.12 8.55 -11.47
C GLU A 39 3.33 7.71 -12.75
N GLU A 40 3.64 6.43 -12.59
CA GLU A 40 3.70 5.47 -13.69
C GLU A 40 2.32 5.05 -14.21
N GLY A 41 1.22 5.46 -13.57
CA GLY A 41 -0.15 5.17 -13.98
C GLY A 41 -0.60 3.74 -13.69
N TYR A 42 -0.13 3.14 -12.59
CA TYR A 42 -0.76 1.95 -12.01
C TYR A 42 -1.88 2.33 -11.07
N ARG A 43 -2.90 1.48 -10.98
CA ARG A 43 -3.86 1.52 -9.89
C ARG A 43 -3.21 0.96 -8.62
N VAL A 44 -3.10 1.76 -7.57
CA VAL A 44 -2.46 1.38 -6.31
C VAL A 44 -3.51 1.04 -5.27
N ILE A 45 -3.42 -0.16 -4.72
CA ILE A 45 -4.17 -0.61 -3.55
C ILE A 45 -3.19 -0.67 -2.39
N LEU A 46 -3.52 -0.09 -1.24
CA LEU A 46 -2.70 -0.13 -0.04
C LEU A 46 -3.46 -0.77 1.10
N VAL A 47 -2.80 -1.66 1.83
CA VAL A 47 -3.23 -2.09 3.17
C VAL A 47 -2.19 -1.73 4.21
N ASN A 48 -2.59 -1.02 5.26
CA ASN A 48 -1.74 -0.73 6.41
C ASN A 48 -2.61 -0.50 7.65
N SER A 49 -2.38 -1.24 8.74
CA SER A 49 -3.19 -1.12 9.96
C SER A 49 -2.86 0.12 10.81
N ASN A 50 -1.80 0.86 10.49
CA ASN A 50 -1.41 2.05 11.23
C ASN A 50 -2.07 3.31 10.64
N PRO A 51 -3.01 3.95 11.35
CA PRO A 51 -3.69 5.15 10.84
C PRO A 51 -2.82 6.41 10.89
N ALA A 52 -1.68 6.39 11.59
CA ALA A 52 -0.79 7.54 11.75
C ALA A 52 0.33 7.53 10.71
N THR A 53 0.00 7.28 9.44
CA THR A 53 0.97 7.23 8.33
C THR A 53 0.52 8.08 7.16
N ILE A 54 1.45 8.78 6.52
CA ILE A 54 1.16 9.58 5.32
C ILE A 54 0.73 8.66 4.17
N MET A 55 1.32 7.48 4.05
CA MET A 55 0.94 6.53 3.01
C MET A 55 -0.54 6.12 3.07
N THR A 56 -1.19 6.18 4.25
CA THR A 56 -2.63 5.87 4.40
C THR A 56 -3.56 7.04 4.10
N ASP A 57 -3.04 8.23 3.79
CA ASP A 57 -3.88 9.35 3.40
C ASP A 57 -4.62 9.01 2.09
N PRO A 58 -5.91 9.42 1.94
CA PRO A 58 -6.74 9.03 0.79
C PRO A 58 -6.18 9.42 -0.59
N GLU A 59 -5.26 10.37 -0.64
CA GLU A 59 -4.65 10.87 -1.86
C GLU A 59 -3.43 10.04 -2.33
N PHE A 60 -2.90 9.14 -1.51
CA PHE A 60 -1.68 8.38 -1.82
C PHE A 60 -1.95 7.07 -2.56
N ALA A 61 -3.12 6.45 -2.43
CA ALA A 61 -3.50 5.24 -3.16
C ALA A 61 -4.91 5.38 -3.77
N ASP A 62 -5.24 4.57 -4.78
CA ASP A 62 -6.60 4.54 -5.35
C ASP A 62 -7.59 3.83 -4.42
N ALA A 63 -7.10 2.87 -3.64
CA ALA A 63 -7.85 2.20 -2.59
C ALA A 63 -6.96 2.00 -1.35
N THR A 64 -7.33 2.62 -0.23
CA THR A 64 -6.60 2.53 1.04
C THR A 64 -7.41 1.74 2.05
N TYR A 65 -6.80 0.70 2.62
CA TYR A 65 -7.37 -0.16 3.65
C TYR A 65 -6.60 0.02 4.97
N ILE A 66 -7.25 0.65 5.94
CA ILE A 66 -6.76 0.70 7.33
C ILE A 66 -7.31 -0.51 8.07
N GLU A 67 -6.72 -1.67 7.79
CA GLU A 67 -7.18 -2.98 8.23
C GLU A 67 -5.99 -3.82 8.76
N PRO A 68 -6.22 -4.84 9.60
CA PRO A 68 -5.16 -5.72 10.10
C PRO A 68 -4.35 -6.36 8.96
N ILE A 69 -3.02 -6.38 9.09
CA ILE A 69 -2.13 -7.02 8.12
C ILE A 69 -2.00 -8.51 8.48
N THR A 70 -3.07 -9.26 8.29
CA THR A 70 -3.10 -10.72 8.41
C THR A 70 -3.39 -11.37 7.06
N PRO A 71 -2.95 -12.61 6.81
CA PRO A 71 -3.23 -13.30 5.56
C PRO A 71 -4.72 -13.32 5.19
N GLU A 72 -5.60 -13.58 6.16
CA GLU A 72 -7.05 -13.68 5.93
C GLU A 72 -7.65 -12.34 5.52
N MET A 73 -7.16 -11.23 6.10
CA MET A 73 -7.62 -9.90 5.73
C MET A 73 -7.10 -9.50 4.36
N VAL A 74 -5.81 -9.73 4.10
CA VAL A 74 -5.20 -9.45 2.79
C VAL A 74 -5.88 -10.26 1.69
N GLU A 75 -6.20 -11.54 1.91
CA GLU A 75 -6.96 -12.36 0.97
C GLU A 75 -8.35 -11.79 0.65
N LYS A 76 -9.07 -11.28 1.65
CA LYS A 76 -10.37 -10.61 1.45
C LYS A 76 -10.24 -9.36 0.60
N ILE A 77 -9.21 -8.55 0.84
CA ILE A 77 -8.96 -7.35 0.06
C ILE A 77 -8.59 -7.74 -1.38
N ILE A 78 -7.71 -8.71 -1.57
CA ILE A 78 -7.35 -9.23 -2.91
C ILE A 78 -8.60 -9.72 -3.65
N ALA A 79 -9.49 -10.45 -2.99
CA ALA A 79 -10.73 -10.95 -3.62
C ALA A 79 -11.68 -9.82 -4.04
N LYS A 80 -11.72 -8.71 -3.28
CA LYS A 80 -12.55 -7.53 -3.57
C LYS A 80 -11.95 -6.63 -4.66
N GLU A 81 -10.62 -6.58 -4.76
CA GLU A 81 -9.87 -5.63 -5.59
C GLU A 81 -9.40 -6.20 -6.95
N LYS A 82 -9.64 -7.49 -7.18
CA LYS A 82 -9.49 -8.16 -8.47
C LYS A 82 -10.58 -7.75 -9.45
#